data_AF-A0A1V4A7H1-F1
#
_entry.id   AF-A0A1V4A7H1-F1
#
_cell.length_a   1.000
_cell.length_b   1.000
_cell.length_c   1.000
_cell.angle_alpha   90.00
_cell.angle_beta   90.00
_cell.angle_gamma   90.00
#
_symmetry.space_group_name_H-M   'P 1'
#
loop_
_entity.id
_entity.type
_entity.pdbx_description
1 polymer ?
#
loop_
_entity_poly.entity_id
_entity_poly.type
_entity_poly.pdbx_seq_one_letter_code
_entity_poly.pdbx_strand_id
1 'polypeptide(L)' 'MAIDCNDRSAGSAWFKSSHSGSDGGNCVEVAVAAQAVHVRDSKDRPGPQLVFGAAAWAGFLEFTGAR' A
#
# COMPACT_ATOMS: atom_id res chain seq x y z
N MET A 1 -0.96 7.43 -14.20
CA MET A 1 -1.67 6.53 -13.28
C MET A 1 -1.46 5.12 -13.79
N ALA A 2 -0.60 4.33 -13.16
CA ALA A 2 -0.42 2.92 -13.55
C ALA A 2 -0.67 2.04 -12.33
N ILE A 3 -1.89 1.53 -12.30
CA ILE A 3 -2.31 0.28 -11.67
C ILE A 3 -2.30 -0.73 -12.82
N ASP A 4 -1.77 -1.94 -12.66
CA ASP A 4 -2.16 -3.04 -13.57
C ASP A 4 -3.52 -3.62 -13.13
N CYS A 5 -4.41 -3.76 -14.12
CA CYS A 5 -5.81 -3.30 -14.07
C CYS A 5 -6.88 -4.37 -13.81
N ASN A 6 -6.55 -5.65 -13.61
CA ASN A 6 -7.60 -6.70 -13.59
C ASN A 6 -7.96 -7.28 -12.22
N ASP A 7 -7.56 -6.65 -11.11
CA ASP A 7 -8.14 -6.98 -9.82
C ASP A 7 -9.35 -6.12 -9.51
N ARG A 8 -10.53 -6.61 -9.88
CA ARG A 8 -11.80 -6.04 -9.43
C ARG A 8 -12.10 -6.44 -7.97
N SER A 9 -11.20 -6.16 -7.04
CA SER A 9 -11.56 -6.20 -5.61
C SER A 9 -12.46 -5.00 -5.32
N ALA A 10 -13.72 -5.11 -5.74
CA ALA A 10 -14.74 -4.08 -5.76
C ALA A 10 -15.27 -3.71 -4.35
N GLY A 11 -14.43 -3.77 -3.31
CA GLY A 11 -14.90 -3.61 -1.93
C GLY A 11 -13.83 -3.31 -0.90
N SER A 12 -12.62 -2.89 -1.25
CA SER A 12 -11.59 -2.59 -0.24
C SER A 12 -10.76 -1.37 -0.62
N ALA A 13 -10.67 -0.41 0.30
CA ALA A 13 -10.03 0.91 0.14
C ALA A 13 -8.49 0.83 0.04
N TRP A 14 -7.97 0.04 -0.91
CA TRP A 14 -6.54 -0.12 -1.17
C TRP A 14 -6.08 0.81 -2.29
N PHE A 15 -4.98 1.52 -2.02
CA PHE A 15 -4.29 2.40 -2.95
C PHE A 15 -2.98 1.74 -3.39
N LYS A 16 -2.83 1.51 -4.70
CA LYS A 16 -1.61 0.92 -5.28
C LYS A 16 -0.62 2.03 -5.64
N SER A 17 0.67 1.76 -5.42
CA SER A 17 1.73 2.72 -5.79
C SER A 17 1.79 2.93 -7.31
N SER A 18 2.12 4.15 -7.74
CA SER A 18 2.37 4.48 -9.15
C SER A 18 3.69 3.93 -9.70
N HIS A 19 4.54 3.40 -8.83
CA HIS A 19 5.82 2.76 -9.19
C HIS A 19 5.67 1.25 -9.44
N SER A 20 4.44 0.72 -9.30
CA SER A 20 4.08 -0.65 -9.60
C SER A 20 3.95 -0.84 -11.13
N GLY A 21 5.08 -1.04 -11.82
CA GLY A 21 5.14 -1.30 -13.27
C GLY A 21 5.15 -2.79 -13.63
N SER A 22 4.85 -3.09 -14.90
CA SER A 22 4.86 -4.44 -15.48
C SER A 22 6.25 -5.08 -15.59
N ASP A 23 7.32 -4.28 -15.51
CA ASP A 23 8.72 -4.72 -15.70
C ASP A 23 9.35 -5.33 -14.42
N GLY A 24 8.55 -5.93 -13.55
CA GLY A 24 9.05 -6.62 -12.35
C GLY A 24 9.39 -5.68 -11.17
N GLY A 25 8.82 -4.47 -11.14
CA GLY A 25 8.98 -3.55 -10.03
C GLY A 25 8.47 -4.09 -8.67
N ASN A 26 8.87 -3.41 -7.59
CA ASN A 26 8.30 -3.65 -6.27
C ASN A 26 6.88 -3.06 -6.23
N CYS A 27 5.86 -3.92 -6.14
CA CYS A 27 4.46 -3.51 -6.19
C CYS A 27 3.90 -3.47 -4.77
N VAL A 28 3.59 -2.27 -4.25
CA VAL A 28 3.01 -2.10 -2.91
C VAL A 28 1.61 -1.49 -2.98
N GLU A 29 0.75 -1.94 -2.07
CA GLU A 29 -0.60 -1.42 -1.83
C GLU A 29 -0.76 -1.00 -0.38
N VAL A 30 -1.50 0.09 -0.15
CA VAL A 30 -1.76 0.64 1.19
C VAL A 30 -3.27 0.84 1.39
N ALA A 31 -3.80 0.45 2.54
CA ALA A 31 -5.17 0.79 2.95
C ALA A 31 -5.15 1.55 4.27
N VAL A 32 -5.88 2.66 4.32
CA VAL A 32 -6.05 3.47 5.53
C VAL A 32 -7.38 3.12 6.16
N ALA A 33 -7.33 2.60 7.39
CA ALA A 33 -8.46 2.35 8.26
C ALA A 33 -8.48 3.36 9.41
N ALA A 34 -9.55 3.37 10.20
CA ALA A 34 -9.77 4.38 11.24
C ALA A 34 -8.63 4.52 12.28
N GLN A 35 -7.90 3.43 12.55
CA GLN A 35 -6.82 3.42 13.56
C GLN A 35 -5.52 2.78 13.06
N ALA A 36 -5.52 2.29 11.82
CA ALA A 36 -4.42 1.50 11.30
C ALA A 36 -4.19 1.75 9.82
N VAL A 37 -2.94 1.61 9.40
CA VAL A 37 -2.53 1.58 8.01
C VAL A 37 -2.00 0.20 7.70
N HIS A 38 -2.60 -0.43 6.69
CA HIS A 38 -2.19 -1.73 6.20
C HIS A 38 -1.32 -1.56 4.96
N VAL A 39 -0.23 -2.31 4.87
CA VAL A 39 0.66 -2.33 3.71
C VAL A 39 0.88 -3.78 3.29
N ARG A 40 0.76 -4.06 1.99
CA ARG A 40 0.98 -5.41 1.45
C ARG A 40 1.69 -5.38 0.11
N ASP A 41 2.29 -6.52 -0.25
CA ASP A 41 2.75 -6.77 -1.61
C ASP A 41 1.52 -6.98 -2.52
N SER A 42 1.42 -6.20 -3.59
CA SER A 42 0.34 -6.34 -4.56
C SER A 42 0.37 -7.67 -5.31
N LYS A 43 1.55 -8.31 -5.37
CA LYS A 43 1.81 -9.58 -6.05
C LYS A 43 1.45 -10.78 -5.18
N ASP A 44 1.40 -10.60 -3.86
CA ASP A 44 1.02 -11.63 -2.88
C ASP A 44 -0.09 -11.14 -1.95
N ARG A 45 -1.28 -10.90 -2.53
CA ARG A 45 -2.45 -10.41 -1.79
C ARG A 45 -2.95 -11.31 -0.65
N PRO A 46 -2.93 -12.66 -0.77
CA PRO A 46 -3.31 -13.53 0.34
C PRO A 46 -2.18 -13.66 1.37
N GLY A 47 -0.98 -13.17 1.06
CA GLY A 47 0.17 -13.18 1.95
C GLY A 47 0.07 -12.22 3.13
N PRO A 48 1.12 -12.18 3.97
CA PRO A 48 1.18 -11.35 5.16
C PRO A 48 1.04 -9.85 4.86
N GLN A 49 0.38 -9.12 5.76
CA GLN A 49 0.25 -7.66 5.70
C GLN A 49 0.98 -7.03 6.88
N LEU A 50 1.66 -5.93 6.63
CA LEU A 50 2.17 -5.06 7.69
C LEU A 50 1.03 -4.15 8.16
N VAL A 51 0.89 -3.99 9.47
CA VAL A 51 -0.14 -3.14 10.08
C VAL A 51 0.52 -2.17 11.04
N PHE A 52 0.31 -0.88 10.80
CA PHE A 52 0.86 0.21 11.59
C PHE A 52 -0.25 0.98 12.27
N GLY A 53 -0.08 1.35 13.54
CA GLY A 53 -0.97 2.32 14.17
C GLY A 53 -0.82 3.71 13.52
N ALA A 54 -1.89 4.51 13.54
CA ALA A 54 -1.91 5.83 12.89
C ALA A 54 -0.74 6.74 13.30
N ALA A 55 -0.37 6.77 14.59
CA ALA A 55 0.75 7.58 15.07
C ALA A 55 2.11 7.10 14.54
N ALA A 56 2.34 5.79 14.49
CA ALA A 56 3.57 5.22 13.94
C ALA A 56 3.70 5.50 12.44
N TRP A 57 2.58 5.42 11.70
CA TRP A 57 2.54 5.77 10.28
C TRP A 57 2.84 7.26 10.05
N ALA A 58 2.26 8.16 10.85
CA ALA A 58 2.53 9.59 10.76
C ALA A 58 4.02 9.91 10.99
N GLY A 59 4.62 9.35 12.07
CA GLY A 59 6.05 9.54 12.34
C GLY A 59 6.95 8.99 11.23
N PHE A 60 6.57 7.87 10.60
CA PHE A 60 7.28 7.36 9.42
C PHE A 60 7.21 8.33 8.24
N LEU A 61 6.02 8.87 7.93
CA LEU A 61 5.85 9.85 6.85
C LEU A 61 6.66 11.13 7.10
N GLU A 62 6.64 11.67 8.32
CA GLU A 62 7.45 12.85 8.69
C GLU A 62 8.95 12.60 8.48
N PHE A 63 9.45 11.44 8.93
CA PHE A 63 10.84 11.06 8.74
C PHE A 63 11.23 10.96 7.25
N THR A 64 10.35 10.42 6.41
CA THR A 64 10.63 10.24 4.98
C THR A 64 10.41 11.50 4.13
N GLY A 65 9.49 12.37 4.53
CA GLY A 65 9.17 13.62 3.81
C GLY A 65 10.12 14.78 4.11
N ALA A 66 10.87 14.71 5.20
CA ALA A 66 11.94 15.66 5.53
C ALA A 66 13.26 15.39 4.76
N ARG A 67 13.24 14.52 3.76
CA ARG A 67 14.43 14.00 3.06
C ARG A 67 14.50 14.44 1.60
#